data_AF-A0A8H6RA88-F1
#
_entry.id   AF-A0A8H6RA88-F1
#
_cell.length_a   1.000
_cell.length_b   1.000
_cell.length_c   1.000
_cell.angle_alpha   90.00
_cell.angle_beta   90.00
_cell.angle_gamma   90.00
#
_symmetry.space_group_name_H-M   'P 1'
#
loop_
_entity.id
_entity.type
_entity.pdbx_description
1 polymer ?
#
loop_
_entity_poly.entity_id
_entity_poly.type
_entity_poly.pdbx_seq_one_letter_code
_entity_poly.pdbx_strand_id
1 'polypeptide(L)'
;MTHFFVTQRYYLCLLLLTAFCSIIVYLHMSTAMRRMADESFSLASRIKLNNGASMPRIHLGVYLMSGSEASKAVTSALDAGYRAFDSAQMYRNERDVGNSISEYLKTHPEIKREDIHYTSKLASNSDYERAWKSITKSVKECGLGYIDLFLLHSPEDWWCVKLWEQAYRRAARGQTGNKAGCQPNRSTPIQHTDGTHRALYQE
;
A
#
# COMPACT_ATOMS: atom_id res chain seq x y z
N MET A 1 -61.81 -24.53 15.93
CA MET A 1 -60.79 -24.40 17.01
C MET A 1 -59.38 -24.84 16.56
N THR A 2 -59.21 -25.72 15.57
CA THR A 2 -57.90 -26.22 15.09
C THR A 2 -57.02 -25.18 14.38
N HIS A 3 -57.59 -24.26 13.60
CA HIS A 3 -56.83 -23.21 12.91
C HIS A 3 -56.09 -22.25 13.86
N PHE A 4 -56.66 -21.95 15.03
CA PHE A 4 -56.07 -21.02 16.00
C PHE A 4 -54.75 -21.56 16.60
N PHE A 5 -54.71 -22.86 16.93
CA PHE A 5 -53.52 -23.51 17.47
C PHE A 5 -52.39 -23.66 16.44
N VAL A 6 -52.74 -23.82 15.16
CA VAL A 6 -51.78 -23.92 14.07
C VAL A 6 -51.10 -22.56 13.86
N THR A 7 -51.88 -21.49 13.76
CA THR A 7 -51.35 -20.13 13.59
C THR A 7 -50.47 -19.69 14.77
N GLN A 8 -50.86 -20.01 16.00
CA GLN A 8 -50.07 -19.67 17.19
C GLN A 8 -48.71 -20.39 17.23
N ARG A 9 -48.64 -21.63 16.73
CA ARG A 9 -47.37 -22.38 16.58
C ARG A 9 -46.46 -21.78 15.51
N TYR A 10 -47.01 -21.27 14.41
CA TYR A 10 -46.23 -20.57 13.37
C TYR A 10 -45.64 -19.25 13.89
N TYR A 11 -46.40 -18.44 14.62
CA TYR A 11 -45.88 -17.20 15.20
C TYR A 11 -44.79 -17.47 16.25
N LEU A 12 -44.94 -18.48 17.10
CA LEU A 12 -43.91 -18.86 18.06
C LEU A 12 -42.64 -19.36 17.36
N CYS A 13 -42.78 -20.17 16.31
CA CYS A 13 -41.65 -20.63 15.50
C CYS A 13 -40.92 -19.48 14.81
N LEU A 14 -41.66 -18.52 14.23
CA LEU A 14 -41.08 -17.34 13.57
C LEU A 14 -40.36 -16.43 14.57
N LEU A 15 -40.94 -16.19 15.75
CA LEU A 15 -40.31 -15.42 16.83
C LEU A 15 -39.04 -16.09 17.37
N LEU A 16 -39.03 -17.42 17.46
CA LEU A 16 -37.82 -18.16 17.85
C LEU A 16 -36.74 -18.06 16.77
N LEU A 17 -37.10 -18.24 15.50
CA LEU A 17 -36.15 -18.11 14.37
C LEU A 17 -35.52 -16.72 14.29
N THR A 18 -36.29 -15.64 14.48
CA THR A 18 -35.75 -14.28 14.47
C THR A 18 -34.85 -14.03 15.69
N ALA A 19 -35.24 -14.49 16.88
CA ALA A 19 -34.41 -14.37 18.08
C ALA A 19 -33.09 -15.15 17.96
N PHE A 20 -33.11 -16.38 17.41
CA PHE A 20 -31.90 -17.15 17.16
C PHE A 20 -30.98 -16.46 16.14
N CYS A 21 -31.55 -15.89 15.07
CA CYS A 21 -30.77 -15.11 14.09
C CYS A 21 -30.10 -13.90 14.75
N SER A 22 -30.84 -13.12 15.56
CA SER A 22 -30.28 -11.97 16.28
C SER A 22 -29.18 -12.35 17.26
N ILE A 23 -29.31 -13.47 17.97
CA ILE A 23 -28.28 -13.97 18.90
C ILE A 23 -27.03 -14.40 18.14
N ILE A 24 -27.16 -15.12 17.02
CA ILE A 24 -26.03 -15.55 16.20
C ILE A 24 -25.30 -14.33 15.62
N VAL A 25 -26.04 -13.36 15.08
CA VAL A 25 -25.47 -12.10 14.58
C VAL A 25 -24.76 -11.34 15.69
N TYR A 26 -25.38 -11.22 16.88
CA TYR A 26 -24.77 -10.56 18.03
C TYR A 26 -23.51 -11.26 18.52
N LEU A 27 -23.51 -12.59 18.62
CA LEU A 27 -22.33 -13.37 19.02
C LEU A 27 -21.21 -13.25 17.99
N HIS A 28 -21.52 -13.30 16.69
CA HIS A 28 -20.53 -13.13 15.63
C HIS A 28 -19.92 -11.71 15.66
N MET A 29 -20.76 -10.69 15.78
CA MET A 29 -20.32 -9.28 15.91
C MET A 29 -19.52 -9.04 17.19
N SER A 30 -19.95 -9.60 18.33
CA SER A 30 -19.22 -9.50 19.61
C SER A 30 -17.87 -10.19 19.55
N THR A 31 -17.79 -11.36 18.90
CA THR A 31 -16.53 -12.09 18.72
C THR A 31 -15.59 -11.33 17.77
N ALA A 32 -16.11 -10.74 16.69
CA ALA A 32 -15.33 -9.90 15.77
C ALA A 32 -14.80 -8.64 16.47
N MET A 33 -15.65 -7.93 17.25
CA MET A 33 -15.23 -6.77 18.05
C MET A 33 -14.17 -7.14 19.10
N ARG A 34 -14.31 -8.29 19.78
CA ARG A 34 -13.30 -8.77 20.74
C ARG A 34 -11.97 -9.12 20.06
N ARG A 35 -12.00 -9.73 18.87
CA ARG A 35 -10.79 -9.97 18.06
C ARG A 35 -10.12 -8.68 17.59
N MET A 36 -10.89 -7.66 17.23
CA MET A 36 -10.35 -6.34 16.87
C MET A 36 -9.75 -5.61 18.08
N ALA A 37 -10.32 -5.79 19.27
CA ALA A 37 -9.86 -5.14 20.50
C ALA A 37 -8.56 -5.76 21.06
N ASP A 38 -8.21 -6.99 20.66
CA ASP A 38 -7.01 -7.72 21.13
C ASP A 38 -5.80 -7.57 20.19
N GLU A 39 -5.95 -6.97 19.00
CA GLU A 39 -4.80 -6.66 18.16
C GLU A 39 -4.07 -5.42 18.70
N SER A 40 -3.09 -5.64 19.58
CA SER A 40 -2.14 -4.60 19.95
C SER A 40 -1.20 -4.30 18.78
N PHE A 41 -1.29 -3.10 18.22
CA PHE A 41 -0.35 -2.64 17.19
C PHE A 41 0.92 -2.09 17.84
N SER A 42 2.06 -2.51 17.31
CA SER A 42 3.37 -1.95 17.66
C SER A 42 4.12 -1.51 16.40
N LEU A 43 5.23 -0.80 16.55
CA LEU A 43 6.11 -0.43 15.43
C LEU A 43 6.68 -1.65 14.69
N ALA A 44 6.74 -2.80 15.36
CA ALA A 44 7.15 -4.08 14.78
C ALA A 44 6.02 -4.77 14.00
N SER A 45 4.76 -4.34 14.14
CA SER A 45 3.64 -4.96 13.43
C SER A 45 3.80 -4.80 11.91
N ARG A 46 3.64 -5.91 11.19
CA ARG A 46 3.77 -6.00 9.73
C ARG A 46 2.51 -6.60 9.12
N ILE A 47 2.22 -6.26 7.88
CA ILE A 47 1.16 -6.85 7.06
C ILE A 47 1.77 -7.46 5.79
N LYS A 48 1.25 -8.62 5.37
CA LYS A 48 1.60 -9.21 4.08
C LYS A 48 0.74 -8.61 2.99
N LEU A 49 1.38 -8.14 1.93
CA LEU A 49 0.70 -7.64 0.74
C LEU A 49 0.36 -8.78 -0.23
N ASN A 50 -0.47 -8.50 -1.24
CA ASN A 50 -0.92 -9.48 -2.24
C ASN A 50 0.21 -10.15 -3.03
N ASN A 51 1.34 -9.46 -3.17
CA ASN A 51 2.55 -9.93 -3.84
C ASN A 51 3.53 -10.67 -2.90
N GLY A 52 3.12 -10.93 -1.66
CA GLY A 52 3.93 -11.61 -0.64
C GLY A 52 4.93 -10.73 0.09
N ALA A 53 5.11 -9.46 -0.30
CA ALA A 53 5.97 -8.54 0.42
C ALA A 53 5.43 -8.23 1.82
N SER A 54 6.33 -7.94 2.75
CA SER A 54 5.99 -7.55 4.12
C SER A 54 6.12 -6.03 4.27
N MET A 55 5.10 -5.38 4.82
CA MET A 55 5.06 -3.92 5.01
C MET A 55 4.78 -3.57 6.47
N PRO A 56 5.48 -2.58 7.07
CA PRO A 56 5.11 -2.02 8.36
C PRO A 56 3.66 -1.51 8.38
N ARG A 57 2.94 -1.74 9.49
CA ARG A 57 1.57 -1.22 9.63
C ARG A 57 1.54 0.26 10.04
N ILE A 58 2.62 0.75 10.65
CA ILE A 58 2.74 2.12 11.16
C ILE A 58 3.84 2.83 10.36
N HIS A 59 3.48 3.96 9.75
CA HIS A 59 4.37 4.80 8.95
C HIS A 59 4.35 6.23 9.49
N LEU A 60 5.50 6.90 9.43
CA LEU A 60 5.54 8.35 9.63
C LEU A 60 5.15 9.04 8.32
N GLY A 61 4.04 9.78 8.35
CA GLY A 61 3.66 10.68 7.25
C GLY A 61 4.41 12.02 7.35
N VAL A 62 4.92 12.51 6.23
CA VAL A 62 5.72 13.77 6.17
C VAL A 62 4.99 14.94 5.48
N TYR A 63 3.67 14.84 5.36
CA TYR A 63 2.84 15.88 4.74
C TYR A 63 2.91 17.19 5.54
N LEU A 64 2.90 18.33 4.82
CA LEU A 64 2.98 19.71 5.34
C LEU A 64 4.25 20.06 6.13
N MET A 65 5.24 19.17 6.16
CA MET A 65 6.55 19.46 6.75
C MET A 65 7.46 20.14 5.73
N SER A 66 8.11 21.23 6.12
CA SER A 66 9.28 21.74 5.39
C SER A 66 10.40 20.69 5.35
N GLY A 67 11.37 20.84 4.44
CA GLY A 67 12.49 19.89 4.34
C GLY A 67 13.25 19.73 5.67
N SER A 68 13.41 20.81 6.44
CA SER A 68 14.09 20.77 7.74
C SER A 68 13.25 20.10 8.84
N GLU A 69 11.94 20.28 8.83
CA GLU A 69 11.02 19.60 9.75
C GLU A 69 10.94 18.11 9.41
N ALA A 70 10.83 17.77 8.13
CA ALA A 70 10.82 16.39 7.66
C ALA A 70 12.11 15.66 8.06
N SER A 71 13.28 16.30 7.87
CA SER A 71 14.56 15.72 8.28
C SER A 71 14.61 15.41 9.77
N LYS A 72 14.23 16.38 10.62
CA LYS A 72 14.19 16.19 12.08
C LYS A 72 13.20 15.10 12.49
N ALA A 73 11.99 15.11 11.93
CA ALA A 73 10.96 14.13 12.24
C ALA A 73 11.39 12.72 11.85
N VAL A 74 12.02 12.56 10.69
CA VAL A 74 12.53 11.27 10.21
C VAL A 74 13.63 10.73 11.13
N THR A 75 14.62 11.54 11.49
CA THR A 75 15.68 11.12 12.43
C THR A 75 15.09 10.70 13.78
N SER A 76 14.22 11.53 14.38
CA SER A 76 13.59 11.20 15.66
C SER A 76 12.71 9.95 15.59
N ALA A 77 12.03 9.71 14.46
CA ALA A 77 11.23 8.51 14.27
C ALA A 77 12.11 7.26 14.14
N LEU A 78 13.24 7.35 13.43
CA LEU A 78 14.21 6.26 13.34
C LEU A 78 14.74 5.87 14.74
N ASP A 79 15.11 6.87 15.54
CA ASP A 79 15.53 6.70 16.95
C ASP A 79 14.43 6.04 17.80
N ALA A 80 13.18 6.41 17.57
CA ALA A 80 12.02 5.81 18.26
C ALA A 80 11.67 4.40 17.75
N GLY A 81 12.36 3.87 16.74
CA GLY A 81 12.16 2.53 16.21
C GLY A 81 11.22 2.44 15.00
N TYR A 82 10.83 3.57 14.38
CA TYR A 82 10.10 3.54 13.12
C TYR A 82 10.98 2.96 12.01
N ARG A 83 10.34 2.22 11.11
CA ARG A 83 10.97 1.59 9.94
C ARG A 83 10.18 1.85 8.66
N ALA A 84 9.29 2.83 8.67
CA ALA A 84 8.39 3.09 7.56
C ALA A 84 8.05 4.57 7.44
N PHE A 85 8.14 5.11 6.23
CA PHE A 85 7.97 6.52 5.93
C PHE A 85 7.08 6.70 4.71
N ASP A 86 6.07 7.57 4.85
CA ASP A 86 5.09 7.87 3.82
C ASP A 86 5.29 9.30 3.31
N SER A 87 5.71 9.40 2.06
CA SER A 87 5.99 10.66 1.35
C SER A 87 5.13 10.79 0.09
N ALA A 88 5.32 11.87 -0.67
CA ALA A 88 4.77 12.07 -1.99
C ALA A 88 5.54 13.14 -2.75
N GLN A 89 5.54 13.05 -4.08
CA GLN A 89 6.11 14.08 -4.95
C GLN A 89 5.58 15.49 -4.66
N MET A 90 4.28 15.60 -4.36
CA MET A 90 3.64 16.89 -4.06
C MET A 90 4.14 17.55 -2.78
N TYR A 91 4.71 16.78 -1.85
CA TYR A 91 5.19 17.31 -0.58
C TYR A 91 6.53 18.05 -0.72
N ARG A 92 7.24 17.83 -1.85
CA ARG A 92 8.50 18.50 -2.21
C ARG A 92 9.62 18.36 -1.17
N ASN A 93 9.59 17.28 -0.40
CA ASN A 93 10.57 16.96 0.65
C ASN A 93 11.14 15.53 0.53
N GLU A 94 10.95 14.85 -0.61
CA GLU A 94 11.47 13.48 -0.84
C GLU A 94 12.99 13.39 -0.63
N ARG A 95 13.73 14.41 -1.07
CA ARG A 95 15.19 14.49 -0.90
C ARG A 95 15.58 14.59 0.57
N ASP A 96 14.88 15.42 1.34
CA ASP A 96 15.17 15.65 2.75
C ASP A 96 14.94 14.37 3.57
N VAL A 97 13.83 13.67 3.32
CA VAL A 97 13.53 12.38 3.95
C VAL A 97 14.57 11.34 3.58
N GLY A 98 14.88 11.21 2.29
CA GLY A 98 15.83 10.21 1.79
C GLY A 98 17.27 10.43 2.27
N ASN A 99 17.71 11.69 2.34
CA ASN A 99 19.01 12.06 2.93
C ASN A 99 19.07 11.71 4.42
N SER A 100 18.00 11.99 5.16
CA SER A 100 17.94 11.71 6.61
C SER A 100 17.99 10.22 6.91
N ILE A 101 17.27 9.41 6.13
CA ILE A 101 17.36 7.94 6.21
C ILE A 101 18.78 7.49 5.86
N SER A 102 19.34 7.97 4.74
CA SER A 102 20.67 7.55 4.28
C SER A 102 21.77 7.88 5.31
N GLU A 103 21.70 9.06 5.92
CA GLU A 103 22.67 9.46 6.95
C GLU A 103 22.51 8.63 8.22
N TYR A 104 21.28 8.34 8.63
CA TYR A 104 21.01 7.48 9.77
C TYR A 104 21.57 6.06 9.58
N LEU A 105 21.41 5.48 8.38
CA LEU A 105 21.92 4.14 8.07
C LEU A 105 23.46 4.10 8.05
N LYS A 106 24.16 5.22 7.81
CA LYS A 106 25.63 5.26 7.92
C LYS A 106 26.11 5.18 9.36
N THR A 107 25.34 5.71 10.31
CA THR A 107 25.68 5.69 11.74
C THR A 107 25.13 4.48 12.48
N HIS A 108 24.18 3.74 11.89
CA HIS A 108 23.53 2.56 12.44
C HIS A 108 23.69 1.34 11.50
N PRO A 109 24.90 0.75 11.42
CA PRO A 109 25.21 -0.31 10.44
C PRO A 109 24.42 -1.61 10.65
N GLU A 110 23.78 -1.79 11.81
CA GLU A 110 22.89 -2.90 12.11
C GLU A 110 21.53 -2.78 11.41
N ILE A 111 21.18 -1.60 10.91
CA ILE A 111 19.95 -1.34 10.15
C ILE A 111 20.34 -1.14 8.69
N LYS A 112 19.72 -1.91 7.80
CA LYS A 112 20.00 -1.85 6.37
C LYS A 112 18.90 -1.12 5.61
N ARG A 113 19.18 -0.77 4.37
CA ARG A 113 18.18 -0.13 3.50
C ARG A 113 16.93 -1.01 3.36
N GLU A 114 17.08 -2.33 3.25
CA GLU A 114 15.98 -3.29 3.20
C GLU A 114 15.14 -3.40 4.48
N ASP A 115 15.61 -2.87 5.61
CA ASP A 115 14.82 -2.79 6.85
C ASP A 115 13.90 -1.56 6.89
N ILE A 116 14.09 -0.62 5.96
CA ILE A 116 13.29 0.60 5.84
C ILE A 116 12.27 0.45 4.72
N HIS A 117 11.02 0.77 5.00
CA HIS A 117 9.95 0.83 4.00
C HIS A 117 9.68 2.29 3.63
N TYR A 118 9.98 2.67 2.39
CA TYR A 118 9.73 4.03 1.91
C TYR A 118 8.61 4.03 0.86
N THR A 119 7.57 4.81 1.12
CA THR A 119 6.42 4.99 0.22
C THR A 119 6.47 6.38 -0.40
N SER A 120 6.20 6.48 -1.71
CA SER A 120 5.93 7.76 -2.36
C SER A 120 4.71 7.68 -3.27
N LYS A 121 4.25 8.83 -3.75
CA LYS A 121 3.00 8.96 -4.51
C LYS A 121 3.20 9.88 -5.71
N LEU A 122 2.58 9.50 -6.83
CA LEU A 122 2.60 10.24 -8.08
C LEU A 122 1.84 11.56 -7.91
N ALA A 123 2.47 12.71 -8.20
CA ALA A 123 1.83 14.01 -8.02
C ALA A 123 0.69 14.27 -9.00
N SER A 124 0.84 13.81 -10.23
CA SER A 124 -0.18 13.92 -11.27
C SER A 124 0.00 12.77 -12.22
N ASN A 125 -1.11 12.17 -12.59
CA ASN A 125 -1.09 11.09 -13.54
C ASN A 125 -1.00 11.61 -14.97
N SER A 126 -0.22 10.89 -15.76
CA SER A 126 0.18 11.24 -17.13
C SER A 126 0.25 9.95 -17.96
N ASP A 127 0.55 9.96 -19.26
CA ASP A 127 0.68 8.68 -19.99
C ASP A 127 1.78 7.81 -19.39
N TYR A 128 1.83 6.52 -19.76
CA TYR A 128 2.77 5.57 -19.16
C TYR A 128 4.21 6.07 -19.12
N GLU A 129 4.70 6.63 -20.23
CA GLU A 129 6.08 7.11 -20.34
C GLU A 129 6.36 8.28 -19.40
N ARG A 130 5.41 9.22 -19.31
CA ARG A 130 5.52 10.35 -18.38
C ARG A 130 5.41 9.90 -16.92
N ALA A 131 4.52 8.96 -16.61
CA ALA A 131 4.39 8.39 -15.27
C ALA A 131 5.68 7.66 -14.87
N TRP A 132 6.23 6.82 -15.75
CA TRP A 132 7.48 6.11 -15.54
C TRP A 132 8.67 7.08 -15.32
N LYS A 133 8.76 8.13 -16.14
CA LYS A 133 9.77 9.18 -15.98
C LYS A 133 9.63 9.92 -14.65
N SER A 134 8.39 10.18 -14.21
CA SER A 134 8.09 10.81 -12.93
C SER A 134 8.50 9.93 -11.74
N ILE A 135 8.15 8.64 -11.77
CA ILE A 135 8.55 7.66 -10.75
C ILE A 135 10.08 7.55 -10.67
N THR A 136 10.75 7.45 -11.82
CA THR A 136 12.21 7.39 -11.90
C THR A 136 12.85 8.65 -11.31
N LYS A 137 12.21 9.82 -11.49
CA LYS A 137 12.66 11.06 -10.86
C LYS A 137 12.57 10.97 -9.33
N SER A 138 11.48 10.46 -8.77
CA SER A 138 11.37 10.27 -7.31
C SER A 138 12.40 9.32 -6.74
N VAL A 139 12.71 8.21 -7.43
CA VAL A 139 13.77 7.28 -7.01
C VAL A 139 15.12 7.99 -6.92
N LYS A 140 15.43 8.87 -7.89
CA LYS A 140 16.64 9.68 -7.88
C LYS A 140 16.60 10.77 -6.80
N GLU A 141 15.44 11.40 -6.62
CA GLU A 141 15.26 12.53 -5.71
C GLU A 141 15.41 12.09 -4.25
N CYS A 142 14.82 10.96 -3.84
CA CYS A 142 15.01 10.42 -2.50
C CYS A 142 16.40 9.80 -2.29
N GLY A 143 17.10 9.39 -3.35
CA GLY A 143 18.47 8.87 -3.26
C GLY A 143 18.61 7.52 -2.54
N LEU A 144 17.50 6.82 -2.27
CA LEU A 144 17.46 5.56 -1.52
C LEU A 144 17.71 4.31 -2.38
N GLY A 145 18.02 4.47 -3.67
CA GLY A 145 18.20 3.40 -4.66
C GLY A 145 16.88 2.84 -5.21
N TYR A 146 15.89 2.61 -4.35
CA TYR A 146 14.55 2.14 -4.72
C TYR A 146 13.46 2.69 -3.78
N ILE A 147 12.19 2.52 -4.17
CA ILE A 147 11.00 2.91 -3.39
C ILE A 147 10.15 1.66 -3.20
N ASP A 148 9.89 1.27 -1.95
CA ASP A 148 9.22 0.02 -1.60
C ASP A 148 7.77 -0.05 -2.12
N LEU A 149 7.06 1.06 -2.07
CA LEU A 149 5.68 1.19 -2.54
C LEU A 149 5.48 2.54 -3.25
N PHE A 150 4.90 2.50 -4.45
CA PHE A 150 4.57 3.73 -5.19
C PHE A 150 3.09 3.78 -5.53
N LEU A 151 2.40 4.82 -5.07
CA LEU A 151 0.94 4.95 -5.18
C LEU A 151 0.53 6.03 -6.17
N LEU A 152 -0.69 5.92 -6.68
CA LEU A 152 -1.41 7.06 -7.25
C LEU A 152 -1.92 7.92 -6.08
N HIS A 153 -1.72 9.23 -6.13
CA HIS A 153 -2.07 10.11 -5.01
C HIS A 153 -3.57 10.45 -4.96
N SER A 154 -4.24 10.55 -6.11
CA SER A 154 -5.67 10.85 -6.19
C SER A 154 -6.37 10.05 -7.29
N PRO A 155 -7.70 9.86 -7.21
CA PRO A 155 -8.48 9.14 -8.21
C PRO A 155 -8.87 9.98 -9.43
N GLU A 156 -8.73 11.31 -9.39
CA GLU A 156 -8.99 12.23 -10.53
C GLU A 156 -8.09 11.92 -11.75
N ASP A 157 -7.10 11.10 -11.50
CA ASP A 157 -5.98 10.72 -12.32
C ASP A 157 -6.17 9.33 -12.98
N TRP A 158 -7.40 8.79 -13.03
CA TRP A 158 -7.68 7.40 -13.41
C TRP A 158 -7.37 6.99 -14.86
N TRP A 159 -7.22 7.96 -15.76
CA TRP A 159 -7.12 7.73 -17.20
C TRP A 159 -5.86 6.93 -17.60
N CYS A 160 -4.79 7.04 -16.82
CA CYS A 160 -3.53 6.39 -17.14
C CYS A 160 -3.48 4.93 -16.66
N VAL A 161 -4.22 4.57 -15.62
CA VAL A 161 -4.46 3.16 -15.25
C VAL A 161 -5.10 2.41 -16.43
N LYS A 162 -6.06 3.06 -17.12
CA LYS A 162 -6.69 2.48 -18.32
C LYS A 162 -5.73 2.36 -19.50
N LEU A 163 -4.86 3.35 -19.73
CA LEU A 163 -3.85 3.29 -20.79
C LEU A 163 -2.78 2.22 -20.50
N TRP A 164 -2.41 2.06 -19.22
CA TRP A 164 -1.48 1.04 -18.78
C TRP A 164 -2.07 -0.37 -18.92
N GLU A 165 -3.31 -0.57 -18.47
CA GLU A 165 -4.06 -1.81 -18.67
C GLU A 165 -4.17 -2.16 -20.16
N GLN A 166 -4.42 -1.16 -21.02
CA GLN A 166 -4.43 -1.34 -22.47
C GLN A 166 -3.05 -1.68 -23.05
N ALA A 167 -1.99 -1.03 -22.60
CA ALA A 167 -0.62 -1.29 -23.04
C ALA A 167 -0.18 -2.71 -22.65
N TYR A 168 -0.42 -3.11 -21.39
CA TYR A 168 -0.16 -4.46 -20.90
C TYR A 168 -0.95 -5.51 -21.69
N ARG A 169 -2.26 -5.29 -21.92
CA ARG A 169 -3.11 -6.19 -22.73
C ARG A 169 -2.66 -6.27 -24.19
N ARG A 170 -2.21 -5.17 -24.80
CA ARG A 170 -1.67 -5.15 -26.19
C ARG A 170 -0.37 -5.92 -26.31
N ALA A 171 0.52 -5.73 -25.35
CA ALA A 171 1.80 -6.41 -25.28
C ALA A 171 1.62 -7.92 -25.02
N ALA A 172 0.68 -8.31 -24.15
CA ALA A 172 0.30 -9.71 -23.92
C ALA A 172 -0.34 -10.39 -25.16
N ARG A 173 -0.94 -9.62 -26.08
CA ARG A 173 -1.53 -10.10 -27.35
C ARG A 173 -0.54 -10.12 -28.52
N GLY A 174 0.72 -9.75 -28.31
CA GLY A 174 1.73 -9.70 -29.38
C GLY A 174 1.46 -8.64 -30.45
N GLN A 175 0.63 -7.63 -30.17
CA GLN A 175 0.21 -6.60 -31.13
C GLN A 175 1.12 -5.35 -31.13
N THR A 176 2.40 -5.51 -30.79
CA THR A 176 3.36 -4.40 -30.82
C THR A 176 4.05 -4.38 -32.18
N GLY A 177 3.55 -3.57 -33.11
CA GLY A 177 4.25 -3.26 -34.35
C GLY A 177 5.56 -2.53 -34.01
N ASN A 178 6.69 -3.18 -34.29
CA ASN A 178 8.11 -2.78 -34.37
C ASN A 178 8.58 -1.37 -33.88
N LYS A 179 7.98 -0.79 -32.84
CA LYS A 179 8.35 0.46 -32.18
C LYS A 179 8.07 0.37 -30.67
N ALA A 180 8.80 -0.50 -30.01
CA ALA A 180 9.14 -0.49 -28.58
C ALA A 180 9.62 -1.90 -28.26
N GLY A 181 10.90 -2.05 -27.90
CA GLY A 181 11.50 -3.31 -27.47
C GLY A 181 11.01 -3.76 -26.08
N CYS A 182 9.71 -3.87 -25.88
CA CYS A 182 9.10 -4.37 -24.65
C CYS A 182 8.14 -5.51 -24.98
N GLN A 183 8.70 -6.72 -25.09
CA GLN A 183 7.90 -7.94 -24.98
C GLN A 183 7.76 -8.29 -23.49
N PRO A 184 6.55 -8.35 -22.93
CA PRO A 184 6.36 -8.82 -21.56
C PRO A 184 6.47 -10.34 -21.55
N ASN A 185 7.44 -10.86 -20.81
CA ASN A 185 7.52 -12.29 -20.54
C ASN A 185 6.32 -12.68 -19.65
N ARG A 186 5.62 -13.75 -20.03
CA ARG A 186 4.44 -14.24 -19.29
C ARG A 186 4.83 -14.63 -17.88
N SER A 187 3.98 -14.23 -16.92
CA SER A 187 3.93 -14.74 -15.54
C SER A 187 5.18 -14.56 -14.68
N THR A 188 5.45 -13.33 -14.23
CA THR A 188 6.15 -13.01 -12.96
C THR A 188 5.87 -11.55 -12.58
N PRO A 189 5.81 -11.20 -11.27
CA PRO A 189 5.94 -9.80 -10.84
C PRO A 189 7.21 -9.23 -11.44
N ILE A 190 7.20 -7.96 -11.86
CA ILE A 190 8.33 -7.28 -12.50
C ILE A 190 9.59 -7.45 -11.62
N GLN A 191 10.41 -8.43 -11.96
CA GLN A 191 11.82 -8.52 -11.63
C GLN A 191 12.54 -8.19 -12.93
N HIS A 192 12.67 -6.91 -13.26
CA HIS A 192 13.64 -6.51 -14.26
C HIS A 192 15.02 -6.57 -13.60
N THR A 193 15.84 -7.46 -14.13
CA THR A 193 17.18 -7.81 -13.67
C THR A 193 18.17 -6.70 -14.03
N ASP A 194 18.30 -5.70 -13.17
CA ASP A 194 19.52 -4.89 -13.02
C ASP A 194 19.80 -4.50 -11.56
N GLY A 195 19.23 -5.21 -10.58
CA GLY A 195 19.61 -5.08 -9.16
C GLY A 195 19.35 -3.71 -8.52
N THR A 196 18.86 -2.70 -9.25
CA THR A 196 18.71 -1.34 -8.73
C THR A 196 17.26 -0.91 -8.51
N HIS A 197 16.26 -1.60 -9.05
CA HIS A 197 14.91 -1.02 -9.13
C HIS A 197 13.80 -1.98 -8.71
N ARG A 198 13.35 -1.84 -7.46
CA ARG A 198 12.14 -2.49 -6.93
C ARG A 198 11.13 -1.41 -6.59
N ALA A 199 10.28 -1.04 -7.55
CA ALA A 199 9.08 -0.24 -7.29
C ALA A 199 7.87 -1.17 -7.43
N LEU A 200 7.15 -1.40 -6.33
CA LEU A 200 6.01 -2.30 -6.30
C LEU A 200 4.73 -1.50 -6.55
N TYR A 201 4.01 -1.84 -7.62
CA TYR A 201 2.65 -1.38 -7.91
C TYR A 201 1.66 -2.46 -7.47
N GLN A 202 0.53 -2.06 -6.88
CA GLN A 202 -0.58 -2.96 -6.55
C GLN A 202 -1.88 -2.39 -7.12
N GLU A 203 -2.69 -3.29 -7.69
CA GLU A 203 -4.11 -3.06 -8.00
C GLU A 203 -4.97 -3.08 -6.73
#